data_AF-A0A835KBE2-F1
#
_entry.id   AF-A0A835KBE2-F1
#
_cell.length_a   1.000
_cell.length_b   1.000
_cell.length_c   1.000
_cell.angle_alpha   90.00
_cell.angle_beta   90.00
_cell.angle_gamma   90.00
#
_symmetry.space_group_name_H-M   'P 1'
#
loop_
_entity.id
_entity.type
_entity.pdbx_description
1 polymer ?
#
loop_
_entity_poly.entity_id
_entity_poly.type
_entity_poly.pdbx_seq_one_letter_code
_entity_poly.pdbx_strand_id
1 'polypeptide(L)'
;MEQEDQEAQRPLLATAAGSSGDGHGQSASAASSSSIVVVVASTAVAVAGSFEFGISVGYSSPSQPGIMRDLDLSLAEYSVFGSILTIGAMLGAIVSGTVADRFGRRFAMAISDLLCILGYLLITFSQNFWWLDIGRLSTGCGIGLLSYVVPVYISEITPKNLRGGFATVNQFMICCGASLAYVLGTFITWRALAIIGVVPCLMQLVGLLVTPESPRWLARFGHPGEFEAVLQKLRGKGTDISGEAAEIKDFTEKFQHLPKSKMLDLFQKDYIHAVTVGVGLMVLQQFGGVNAICFYASEIFVSAGFSSGNTGMLAMVAVQIPMTGLGVLLMDNSGRRPLLMVSAAGTCLGCLLVGLSFLAKEDHWGKDLNIWLALAGILIFGGSFSLGMGGIPWVIMSEIFPINMKGAAGSLVTLVSWLGSWIVSYAFNFLLVWNSYGTFFIFATICGLTVVFVERLVPETKGRTLEEIQASMNSSLTGPVHK
;
A
#
# COMPACT_ATOMS: atom_id res chain seq x y z
N MET A 1 -14.38 27.00 36.36
CA MET A 1 -13.66 27.97 37.20
C MET A 1 -12.23 27.50 37.34
N GLU A 2 -11.53 27.24 36.24
CA GLU A 2 -11.14 28.18 35.16
C GLU A 2 -10.16 29.24 35.63
N GLN A 3 -9.11 29.41 34.82
CA GLN A 3 -8.05 30.41 34.88
C GLN A 3 -6.85 30.09 35.76
N GLU A 4 -6.09 29.07 35.37
CA GLU A 4 -4.62 29.22 35.28
C GLU A 4 -4.01 28.35 34.15
N ASP A 5 -4.87 27.87 33.24
CA ASP A 5 -4.54 27.02 32.09
C ASP A 5 -4.22 27.86 30.83
N GLN A 6 -3.49 28.98 31.01
CA GLN A 6 -3.25 29.97 29.94
C GLN A 6 -1.78 30.29 29.67
N GLU A 7 -0.84 29.51 30.20
CA GLU A 7 0.61 29.74 29.97
C GLU A 7 1.23 28.83 28.90
N ALA A 8 0.46 27.89 28.33
CA ALA A 8 0.95 26.94 27.34
C ALA A 8 0.62 27.34 25.89
N GLN A 9 0.82 28.60 25.49
CA GLN A 9 0.71 28.99 24.08
C GLN A 9 1.36 30.37 23.79
N ARG A 10 2.66 30.39 23.43
CA ARG A 10 3.25 31.28 22.40
C ARG A 10 4.74 31.00 22.14
N PRO A 11 5.26 31.38 20.94
CA PRO A 11 6.40 30.74 20.29
C PRO A 11 7.76 31.33 20.70
N LEU A 12 8.73 30.46 20.97
CA LEU A 12 10.13 30.83 21.16
C LEU A 12 10.80 31.15 19.82
N LEU A 13 10.66 32.39 19.35
CA LEU A 13 11.52 32.99 18.36
C LEU A 13 11.96 34.36 18.87
N ALA A 14 13.27 34.61 18.77
CA ALA A 14 13.99 35.86 19.04
C ALA A 14 14.43 36.15 20.48
N THR A 15 15.58 35.58 20.88
CA THR A 15 16.66 36.35 21.52
C THR A 15 17.98 35.60 21.45
N ALA A 16 18.82 35.93 20.47
CA ALA A 16 20.27 35.76 20.54
C ALA A 16 20.93 36.61 19.45
N ALA A 17 21.04 37.91 19.69
CA ALA A 17 21.95 38.78 18.97
C ALA A 17 23.07 39.20 19.93
N GLY A 18 24.31 38.86 19.58
CA GLY A 18 25.51 39.55 20.04
C GLY A 18 26.33 38.88 21.15
N SER A 19 27.20 37.92 20.80
CA SER A 19 28.64 38.09 21.03
C SER A 19 29.45 37.05 20.27
N SER A 20 30.49 37.56 19.65
CA SER A 20 31.46 37.00 18.70
C SER A 20 32.20 35.74 19.17
N GLY A 21 32.24 34.75 18.28
CA GLY A 21 33.06 33.54 18.34
C GLY A 21 32.98 32.80 17.00
N ASP A 22 33.86 33.16 16.07
CA ASP A 22 33.93 32.67 14.70
C ASP A 22 34.16 31.16 14.58
N GLY A 23 33.45 30.51 13.64
CA GLY A 23 33.99 29.35 12.91
C GLY A 23 33.19 28.04 12.85
N HIS A 24 32.09 27.84 13.58
CA HIS A 24 31.40 26.52 13.61
C HIS A 24 29.93 26.48 13.15
N GLY A 25 29.30 27.62 12.84
CA GLY A 25 27.88 27.67 12.46
C GLY A 25 27.55 27.27 11.01
N GLN A 26 28.47 27.43 10.07
CA GLN A 26 28.21 27.12 8.65
C GLN A 26 28.36 25.62 8.32
N SER A 27 29.21 24.88 9.05
CA SER A 27 29.41 23.44 8.87
C SER A 27 28.21 22.62 9.35
N ALA A 28 27.59 23.00 10.47
CA ALA A 28 26.45 22.28 11.05
C ALA A 28 25.17 22.40 10.20
N SER A 29 24.91 23.58 9.62
CA SER A 29 23.78 23.82 8.70
C SER A 29 23.94 23.07 7.36
N ALA A 30 25.15 23.07 6.80
CA ALA A 30 25.46 22.32 5.57
C ALA A 30 25.46 20.79 5.80
N ALA A 31 25.96 20.32 6.96
CA ALA A 31 25.95 18.91 7.33
C ALA A 31 24.54 18.37 7.64
N SER A 32 23.68 19.19 8.26
CA SER A 32 22.25 18.89 8.49
C SER A 32 21.45 18.84 7.18
N SER A 33 21.78 19.71 6.22
CA SER A 33 21.11 19.71 4.91
C SER A 33 21.57 18.52 4.05
N SER A 34 22.87 18.17 4.10
CA SER A 34 23.42 17.03 3.34
C SER A 34 22.95 15.66 3.84
N SER A 35 22.54 15.52 5.11
CA SER A 35 22.11 14.24 5.68
C SER A 35 20.69 13.85 5.26
N ILE A 36 19.76 14.82 5.26
CA ILE A 36 18.41 14.63 4.75
C ILE A 36 18.46 14.25 3.26
N VAL A 37 19.39 14.82 2.49
CA VAL A 37 19.54 14.52 1.06
C VAL A 37 19.83 13.04 0.80
N VAL A 38 20.67 12.38 1.60
CA VAL A 38 20.98 10.95 1.40
C VAL A 38 19.76 10.08 1.72
N VAL A 39 19.03 10.38 2.79
CA VAL A 39 17.81 9.65 3.16
C VAL A 39 16.73 9.84 2.11
N VAL A 40 16.53 11.09 1.65
CA VAL A 40 15.57 11.44 0.60
C VAL A 40 15.93 10.76 -0.72
N ALA A 41 17.20 10.80 -1.14
CA ALA A 41 17.65 10.13 -2.37
C ALA A 41 17.49 8.61 -2.28
N SER A 42 17.87 8.00 -1.16
CA SER A 42 17.72 6.54 -0.94
C SER A 42 16.24 6.14 -0.93
N THR A 43 15.39 6.98 -0.35
CA THR A 43 13.93 6.75 -0.37
C THR A 43 13.37 6.94 -1.78
N ALA A 44 13.80 7.95 -2.52
CA ALA A 44 13.38 8.18 -3.91
C ALA A 44 13.68 6.97 -4.80
N VAL A 45 14.84 6.34 -4.62
CA VAL A 45 15.19 5.08 -5.28
C VAL A 45 14.27 3.94 -4.83
N ALA A 46 14.05 3.79 -3.52
CA ALA A 46 13.21 2.70 -3.00
C ALA A 46 11.76 2.79 -3.47
N VAL A 47 11.18 4.00 -3.51
CA VAL A 47 9.78 4.21 -3.92
C VAL A 47 9.55 4.11 -5.43
N ALA A 48 10.61 4.01 -6.24
CA ALA A 48 10.49 3.61 -7.64
C ALA A 48 9.86 2.20 -7.76
N GLY A 49 10.11 1.33 -6.78
CA GLY A 49 9.47 0.01 -6.72
C GLY A 49 8.00 0.07 -6.30
N SER A 50 7.64 1.02 -5.43
CA SER A 50 6.24 1.31 -5.13
C SER A 50 5.50 1.84 -6.36
N PHE A 51 6.18 2.65 -7.17
CA PHE A 51 5.65 3.18 -8.42
C PHE A 51 5.45 2.06 -9.46
N GLU A 52 6.43 1.15 -9.58
CA GLU A 52 6.34 -0.06 -10.40
C GLU A 52 5.17 -0.95 -9.97
N PHE A 53 4.99 -1.19 -8.67
CA PHE A 53 3.83 -1.89 -8.12
C PHE A 53 2.53 -1.24 -8.61
N GLY A 54 2.45 0.09 -8.55
CA GLY A 54 1.30 0.86 -9.02
C GLY A 54 1.03 0.62 -10.50
N ILE A 55 2.05 0.71 -11.36
CA ILE A 55 1.92 0.47 -12.81
C ILE A 55 1.44 -0.96 -13.05
N SER A 56 2.04 -1.94 -12.38
CA SER A 56 1.66 -3.35 -12.48
C SER A 56 0.18 -3.55 -12.17
N VAL A 57 -0.36 -2.93 -11.12
CA VAL A 57 -1.79 -2.98 -10.77
C VAL A 57 -2.66 -2.26 -11.80
N GLY A 58 -2.29 -1.04 -12.20
CA GLY A 58 -3.08 -0.22 -13.13
C GLY A 58 -3.01 -0.68 -14.60
N TYR A 59 -2.06 -1.53 -14.96
CA TYR A 59 -1.84 -2.01 -16.33
C TYR A 59 -3.04 -2.77 -16.91
N SER A 60 -3.70 -3.62 -16.11
CA SER A 60 -4.76 -4.52 -16.59
C SER A 60 -5.89 -3.76 -17.27
N SER A 61 -6.46 -2.75 -16.60
CA SER A 61 -7.68 -2.07 -17.07
C SER A 61 -7.59 -1.48 -18.48
N PRO A 62 -6.63 -0.61 -18.83
CA PRO A 62 -6.52 -0.08 -20.18
C PRO A 62 -6.05 -1.12 -21.20
N SER A 63 -5.34 -2.17 -20.77
CA SER A 63 -4.81 -3.20 -21.67
C SER A 63 -5.87 -4.21 -22.15
N GLN A 64 -6.97 -4.38 -21.41
CA GLN A 64 -7.99 -5.39 -21.68
C GLN A 64 -8.49 -5.41 -23.14
N PRO A 65 -9.00 -4.29 -23.69
CA PRO A 65 -9.59 -4.33 -25.02
C PRO A 65 -8.54 -4.62 -26.10
N GLY A 66 -7.32 -4.14 -25.90
CA GLY A 66 -6.21 -4.35 -26.83
C GLY A 66 -5.70 -5.80 -26.81
N ILE A 67 -5.51 -6.38 -25.63
CA ILE A 67 -5.05 -7.76 -25.47
C ILE A 67 -6.09 -8.75 -26.02
N MET A 68 -7.36 -8.59 -25.66
CA MET A 68 -8.42 -9.49 -26.12
C MET A 68 -8.58 -9.46 -27.64
N ARG A 69 -8.48 -8.27 -28.26
CA ARG A 69 -8.61 -8.12 -29.72
C ARG A 69 -7.39 -8.61 -30.49
N ASP A 70 -6.18 -8.33 -30.01
CA ASP A 70 -4.95 -8.64 -30.74
C ASP A 70 -4.58 -10.14 -30.66
N LEU A 71 -4.99 -10.84 -29.60
CA LEU A 71 -4.66 -12.24 -29.35
C LEU A 71 -5.87 -13.18 -29.36
N ASP A 72 -7.07 -12.65 -29.67
CA ASP A 72 -8.34 -13.37 -29.70
C ASP A 72 -8.62 -14.17 -28.42
N LEU A 73 -8.34 -13.56 -27.27
CA LEU A 73 -8.50 -14.21 -25.96
C LEU A 73 -9.95 -14.24 -25.53
N SER A 74 -10.35 -15.38 -24.98
CA SER A 74 -11.61 -15.53 -24.26
C SER A 74 -11.63 -14.71 -22.96
N LEU A 75 -12.83 -14.41 -22.46
CA LEU A 75 -13.02 -13.75 -21.17
C LEU A 75 -12.37 -14.52 -20.01
N ALA A 76 -12.37 -15.85 -20.08
CA ALA A 76 -11.75 -16.71 -19.07
C ALA A 76 -10.23 -16.57 -19.08
N GLU A 77 -9.60 -16.61 -20.25
CA GLU A 77 -8.14 -16.41 -20.41
C GLU A 77 -7.72 -15.03 -19.92
N TYR A 78 -8.47 -13.97 -20.28
CA TYR A 78 -8.17 -12.64 -19.78
C TYR A 78 -8.37 -12.50 -18.25
N SER A 79 -9.37 -13.18 -17.68
CA SER A 79 -9.60 -13.20 -16.23
C SER A 79 -8.48 -13.93 -15.48
N VAL A 80 -7.89 -14.97 -16.08
CA VAL A 80 -6.65 -15.59 -15.57
C VAL A 80 -5.52 -14.58 -15.61
N PHE A 81 -5.28 -13.91 -16.75
CA PHE A 81 -4.26 -12.88 -16.88
C PHE A 81 -4.40 -11.77 -15.82
N GLY A 82 -5.60 -11.21 -15.65
CA GLY A 82 -5.85 -10.15 -14.68
C GLY A 82 -5.59 -10.59 -13.24
N SER A 83 -5.97 -11.82 -12.89
CA SER A 83 -5.92 -12.34 -11.52
C SER A 83 -4.59 -13.00 -11.15
N ILE A 84 -3.82 -13.57 -12.10
CA ILE A 84 -2.58 -14.30 -11.79
C ILE A 84 -1.48 -13.39 -11.21
N LEU A 85 -1.56 -12.08 -11.48
CA LEU A 85 -0.71 -11.08 -10.84
C LEU A 85 -0.74 -11.20 -9.31
N THR A 86 -1.92 -11.43 -8.73
CA THR A 86 -2.12 -11.45 -7.27
C THR A 86 -1.65 -12.78 -6.67
N ILE A 87 -1.70 -13.88 -7.43
CA ILE A 87 -1.05 -15.14 -7.06
C ILE A 87 0.47 -14.94 -7.02
N GLY A 88 1.04 -14.30 -8.06
CA GLY A 88 2.46 -13.97 -8.07
C GLY A 88 2.83 -13.12 -6.86
N ALA A 89 2.04 -12.08 -6.56
CA ALA A 89 2.26 -11.22 -5.40
C ALA A 89 2.20 -11.98 -4.07
N MET A 90 1.29 -12.96 -3.95
CA MET A 90 1.22 -13.86 -2.80
C MET A 90 2.50 -14.68 -2.63
N LEU A 91 2.99 -15.32 -3.70
CA LEU A 91 4.21 -16.11 -3.69
C LEU A 91 5.43 -15.23 -3.37
N GLY A 92 5.50 -14.05 -3.99
CA GLY A 92 6.53 -13.07 -3.74
C GLY A 92 6.55 -12.60 -2.29
N ALA A 93 5.38 -12.30 -1.71
CA ALA A 93 5.25 -11.86 -0.33
C ALA A 93 5.71 -12.93 0.68
N ILE A 94 5.39 -14.22 0.45
CA ILE A 94 5.84 -15.33 1.31
C ILE A 94 7.38 -15.42 1.34
N VAL A 95 8.02 -15.26 0.18
CA VAL A 95 9.48 -15.40 0.06
C VAL A 95 10.22 -14.12 0.47
N SER A 96 9.56 -12.96 0.38
CA SER A 96 10.13 -11.63 0.59
C SER A 96 10.90 -11.48 1.91
N GLY A 97 10.31 -11.91 3.04
CA GLY A 97 10.92 -11.81 4.36
C GLY A 97 12.21 -12.61 4.45
N THR A 98 12.21 -13.84 3.92
CA THR A 98 13.40 -14.72 3.94
C THR A 98 14.53 -14.18 3.08
N VAL A 99 14.22 -13.63 1.89
CA VAL A 99 15.21 -13.05 0.99
C VAL A 99 15.78 -11.77 1.57
N ALA A 100 14.94 -10.86 2.06
CA ALA A 100 15.34 -9.58 2.63
C ALA A 100 16.18 -9.75 3.90
N ASP A 101 15.84 -10.74 4.74
CA ASP A 101 16.61 -11.03 5.94
C ASP A 101 17.92 -11.73 5.63
N ARG A 102 17.98 -12.65 4.66
CA ARG A 102 19.21 -13.41 4.39
C ARG A 102 20.22 -12.65 3.54
N PHE A 103 19.75 -11.91 2.54
CA PHE A 103 20.62 -11.30 1.53
C PHE A 103 20.66 -9.76 1.59
N GLY A 104 19.89 -9.14 2.49
CA GLY A 104 19.79 -7.70 2.60
C GLY A 104 18.63 -7.10 1.81
N ARG A 105 18.29 -5.85 2.12
CA ARG A 105 17.12 -5.18 1.55
C ARG A 105 17.43 -4.70 0.13
N ARG A 106 18.66 -4.22 -0.12
CA ARG A 106 19.11 -3.78 -1.46
C ARG A 106 19.07 -4.93 -2.46
N PHE A 107 19.59 -6.10 -2.08
CA PHE A 107 19.60 -7.26 -2.96
C PHE A 107 18.19 -7.81 -3.23
N ALA A 108 17.32 -7.80 -2.21
CA ALA A 108 15.93 -8.21 -2.38
C ALA A 108 15.16 -7.31 -3.35
N MET A 109 15.38 -5.98 -3.30
CA MET A 109 14.84 -5.05 -4.31
C MET A 109 15.36 -5.37 -5.71
N ALA A 110 16.66 -5.61 -5.87
CA ALA A 110 17.25 -5.94 -7.18
C ALA A 110 16.69 -7.24 -7.79
N ILE A 111 16.50 -8.30 -6.99
CA ILE A 111 15.84 -9.53 -7.45
C ILE A 111 14.43 -9.22 -7.95
N SER A 112 13.70 -8.41 -7.20
CA SER A 112 12.35 -8.03 -7.57
C SER A 112 12.31 -7.29 -8.90
N ASP A 113 13.18 -6.30 -9.09
CA ASP A 113 13.30 -5.55 -10.34
C ASP A 113 13.58 -6.49 -11.52
N LEU A 114 14.48 -7.47 -11.35
CA LEU A 114 14.77 -8.45 -12.39
C LEU A 114 13.55 -9.32 -12.74
N LEU A 115 12.75 -9.73 -11.75
CA LEU A 115 11.52 -10.49 -11.98
C LEU A 115 10.45 -9.65 -12.70
N CYS A 116 10.32 -8.37 -12.33
CA CYS A 116 9.41 -7.44 -13.00
C CYS A 116 9.85 -7.15 -14.44
N ILE A 117 11.14 -6.87 -14.67
CA ILE A 117 11.69 -6.65 -16.02
C ILE A 117 11.45 -7.89 -16.89
N LEU A 118 11.76 -9.08 -16.39
CA LEU A 118 11.50 -10.32 -17.12
C LEU A 118 10.01 -10.46 -17.44
N GLY A 119 9.13 -10.18 -16.46
CA GLY A 119 7.69 -10.24 -16.64
C GLY A 119 7.16 -9.28 -17.72
N TYR A 120 7.59 -8.03 -17.70
CA TYR A 120 7.22 -7.04 -18.72
C TYR A 120 7.75 -7.38 -20.11
N LEU A 121 8.97 -7.93 -20.22
CA LEU A 121 9.52 -8.39 -21.50
C LEU A 121 8.71 -9.57 -22.06
N LEU A 122 8.35 -10.54 -21.21
CA LEU A 122 7.50 -11.68 -21.61
C LEU A 122 6.12 -11.20 -22.08
N ILE A 123 5.52 -10.23 -21.39
CA ILE A 123 4.26 -9.61 -21.82
C ILE A 123 4.45 -8.91 -23.18
N THR A 124 5.50 -8.11 -23.35
CA THR A 124 5.76 -7.33 -24.57
C THR A 124 5.89 -8.24 -25.81
N PHE A 125 6.65 -9.33 -25.68
CA PHE A 125 6.89 -10.28 -26.77
C PHE A 125 5.84 -11.40 -26.84
N SER A 126 4.78 -11.35 -26.05
CA SER A 126 3.77 -12.39 -26.02
C SER A 126 3.04 -12.50 -27.37
N GLN A 127 2.93 -13.74 -27.83
CA GLN A 127 2.18 -14.14 -29.02
C GLN A 127 1.01 -15.08 -28.69
N ASN A 128 0.99 -15.66 -27.48
CA ASN A 128 -0.02 -16.59 -27.00
C ASN A 128 -0.33 -16.28 -25.52
N PHE A 129 -1.48 -16.75 -25.02
CA PHE A 129 -1.92 -16.52 -23.64
C PHE A 129 -0.91 -17.00 -22.58
N TRP A 130 -0.23 -18.14 -22.80
CA TRP A 130 0.76 -18.67 -21.85
C TRP A 130 1.89 -17.68 -21.54
N TRP A 131 2.38 -16.94 -22.54
CA TRP A 131 3.45 -15.96 -22.35
C TRP A 131 2.98 -14.76 -21.54
N LEU A 132 1.72 -14.34 -21.72
CA LEU A 132 1.09 -13.29 -20.91
C LEU A 132 0.99 -13.72 -19.46
N ASP A 133 0.48 -14.91 -19.19
CA ASP A 133 0.25 -15.41 -17.83
C ASP A 133 1.56 -15.62 -17.08
N ILE A 134 2.58 -16.20 -17.72
CA ILE A 134 3.91 -16.37 -17.11
C ILE A 134 4.55 -15.00 -16.84
N GLY A 135 4.45 -14.06 -17.80
CA GLY A 135 4.96 -12.71 -17.62
C GLY A 135 4.27 -11.99 -16.47
N ARG A 136 2.95 -12.14 -16.37
CA ARG A 136 2.14 -11.52 -15.33
C ARG A 136 2.37 -12.12 -13.95
N LEU A 137 2.53 -13.44 -13.87
CA LEU A 137 2.95 -14.14 -12.66
C LEU A 137 4.33 -13.65 -12.20
N SER A 138 5.29 -13.48 -13.12
CA SER A 138 6.62 -12.96 -12.82
C SER A 138 6.59 -11.53 -12.28
N THR A 139 5.83 -10.62 -12.93
CA THR A 139 5.60 -9.26 -12.40
C THR A 139 4.95 -9.31 -11.02
N GLY A 140 4.00 -10.24 -10.82
CA GLY A 140 3.36 -10.50 -9.54
C GLY A 140 4.38 -10.81 -8.44
N CYS A 141 5.26 -11.79 -8.69
CA CYS A 141 6.29 -12.19 -7.75
C CYS A 141 7.21 -11.02 -7.35
N GLY A 142 7.58 -10.17 -8.31
CA GLY A 142 8.35 -8.97 -8.02
C GLY A 142 7.57 -7.97 -7.16
N ILE A 143 6.37 -7.54 -7.58
CA ILE A 143 5.59 -6.58 -6.77
C ILE A 143 5.28 -7.10 -5.36
N GLY A 144 5.10 -8.42 -5.21
CA GLY A 144 4.96 -9.09 -3.93
C GLY A 144 6.19 -8.91 -3.04
N LEU A 145 7.40 -9.07 -3.58
CA LEU A 145 8.65 -8.74 -2.88
C LEU A 145 8.70 -7.25 -2.51
N LEU A 146 8.44 -6.35 -3.45
CA LEU A 146 8.55 -4.89 -3.23
C LEU A 146 7.57 -4.40 -2.16
N SER A 147 6.38 -4.99 -2.10
CA SER A 147 5.35 -4.66 -1.11
C SER A 147 5.82 -4.78 0.35
N TYR A 148 6.76 -5.68 0.62
CA TYR A 148 7.40 -5.83 1.93
C TYR A 148 8.72 -5.07 2.03
N VAL A 149 9.60 -5.23 1.04
CA VAL A 149 10.99 -4.76 1.13
C VAL A 149 11.06 -3.23 1.14
N VAL A 150 10.25 -2.55 0.32
CA VAL A 150 10.32 -1.08 0.19
C VAL A 150 9.89 -0.38 1.49
N PRO A 151 8.70 -0.67 2.08
CA PRO A 151 8.31 -0.04 3.35
C PRO A 151 9.28 -0.35 4.50
N VAL A 152 9.79 -1.59 4.56
CA VAL A 152 10.76 -1.98 5.58
C VAL A 152 12.05 -1.18 5.41
N TYR A 153 12.62 -1.14 4.21
CA TYR A 153 13.84 -0.40 3.93
C TYR A 153 13.70 1.07 4.30
N ILE A 154 12.62 1.73 3.86
CA ILE A 154 12.31 3.13 4.19
C ILE A 154 12.26 3.31 5.72
N SER A 155 11.59 2.42 6.44
CA SER A 155 11.46 2.51 7.90
C SER A 155 12.80 2.35 8.64
N GLU A 156 13.75 1.60 8.06
CA GLU A 156 15.05 1.30 8.65
C GLU A 156 16.08 2.42 8.39
N ILE A 157 15.98 3.13 7.26
CA ILE A 157 16.86 4.27 6.94
C ILE A 157 16.36 5.61 7.51
N THR A 158 15.04 5.75 7.71
CA THR A 158 14.43 7.03 8.11
C THR A 158 14.53 7.27 9.63
N PRO A 159 14.88 8.49 10.06
CA PRO A 159 14.82 8.91 11.46
C PRO A 159 13.44 8.70 12.09
N LYS A 160 13.38 8.44 13.40
CA LYS A 160 12.12 8.15 14.14
C LYS A 160 11.05 9.22 13.93
N ASN A 161 11.44 10.50 13.90
CA ASN A 161 10.55 11.65 13.78
C ASN A 161 9.95 11.86 12.37
N LEU A 162 10.52 11.24 11.33
CA LEU A 162 10.06 11.40 9.94
C LEU A 162 9.46 10.12 9.35
N ARG A 163 9.54 8.99 10.06
CA ARG A 163 9.15 7.66 9.55
C ARG A 163 7.71 7.61 9.02
N GLY A 164 6.77 8.27 9.69
CA GLY A 164 5.37 8.32 9.25
C GLY A 164 5.21 8.96 7.87
N GLY A 165 5.82 10.14 7.67
CA GLY A 165 5.78 10.85 6.38
C GLY A 165 6.46 10.10 5.24
N PHE A 166 7.58 9.43 5.49
CA PHE A 166 8.23 8.62 4.44
C PHE A 166 7.49 7.31 4.14
N ALA A 167 6.80 6.73 5.13
CA ALA A 167 5.95 5.56 4.92
C ALA A 167 4.72 5.90 4.05
N THR A 168 4.17 7.11 4.15
CA THR A 168 3.03 7.53 3.32
C THR A 168 3.43 7.79 1.87
N VAL A 169 4.68 8.20 1.60
CA VAL A 169 5.21 8.32 0.23
C VAL A 169 5.11 6.99 -0.52
N ASN A 170 5.34 5.85 0.14
CA ASN A 170 5.17 4.53 -0.50
C ASN A 170 3.76 4.34 -1.08
N GLN A 171 2.72 4.60 -0.28
CA GLN A 171 1.33 4.48 -0.73
C GLN A 171 0.99 5.49 -1.82
N PHE A 172 1.47 6.73 -1.68
CA PHE A 172 1.26 7.78 -2.68
C PHE A 172 1.88 7.39 -4.02
N MET A 173 3.10 6.85 -4.03
CA MET A 173 3.78 6.43 -5.25
C MET A 173 3.10 5.23 -5.94
N ILE A 174 2.49 4.31 -5.19
CA ILE A 174 1.63 3.26 -5.76
C ILE A 174 0.44 3.88 -6.51
N CYS A 175 -0.24 4.85 -5.90
CA CYS A 175 -1.36 5.55 -6.55
C CYS A 175 -0.90 6.34 -7.78
N CYS A 176 0.25 7.00 -7.73
CA CYS A 176 0.83 7.68 -8.90
C CYS A 176 1.18 6.70 -10.02
N GLY A 177 1.73 5.53 -9.70
CA GLY A 177 2.05 4.49 -10.69
C GLY A 177 0.81 3.94 -11.39
N ALA A 178 -0.23 3.60 -10.61
CA ALA A 178 -1.50 3.14 -11.17
C ALA A 178 -2.17 4.22 -12.03
N SER A 179 -2.12 5.47 -11.57
CA SER A 179 -2.65 6.61 -12.31
C SER A 179 -1.92 6.84 -13.62
N LEU A 180 -0.58 6.72 -13.62
CA LEU A 180 0.20 6.84 -14.85
C LEU A 180 -0.15 5.72 -15.83
N ALA A 181 -0.34 4.49 -15.35
CA ALA A 181 -0.75 3.37 -16.20
C ALA A 181 -2.12 3.62 -16.85
N TYR A 182 -3.10 4.15 -16.10
CA TYR A 182 -4.40 4.55 -16.65
C TYR A 182 -4.27 5.64 -17.71
N VAL A 183 -3.53 6.71 -17.42
CA VAL A 183 -3.34 7.83 -18.38
C VAL A 183 -2.64 7.35 -19.64
N LEU A 184 -1.46 6.74 -19.50
CA LEU A 184 -0.67 6.30 -20.65
C LEU A 184 -1.40 5.23 -21.45
N GLY A 185 -2.04 4.28 -20.78
CA GLY A 185 -2.82 3.23 -21.42
C GLY A 185 -4.00 3.72 -22.26
N THR A 186 -4.44 4.98 -22.09
CA THR A 186 -5.44 5.59 -22.99
C THR A 186 -4.85 6.03 -24.34
N PHE A 187 -3.55 6.31 -24.42
CA PHE A 187 -2.89 6.89 -25.58
C PHE A 187 -1.98 5.92 -26.34
N ILE A 188 -1.51 4.86 -25.67
CA ILE A 188 -0.52 3.92 -26.23
C ILE A 188 -1.03 2.48 -26.23
N THR A 189 -0.36 1.62 -26.99
CA THR A 189 -0.70 0.19 -27.04
C THR A 189 -0.28 -0.53 -25.76
N TRP A 190 -0.92 -1.65 -25.45
CA TRP A 190 -0.60 -2.45 -24.26
C TRP A 190 0.86 -2.95 -24.25
N ARG A 191 1.44 -3.28 -25.41
CA ARG A 191 2.86 -3.64 -25.53
C ARG A 191 3.79 -2.46 -25.20
N ALA A 192 3.48 -1.26 -25.68
CA ALA A 192 4.24 -0.07 -25.34
C ALA A 192 4.11 0.27 -23.85
N LEU A 193 2.93 0.10 -23.27
CA LEU A 193 2.69 0.29 -21.83
C LEU A 193 3.52 -0.70 -21.00
N ALA A 194 3.66 -1.95 -21.43
CA ALA A 194 4.51 -2.94 -20.77
C ALA A 194 5.99 -2.54 -20.80
N ILE A 195 6.48 -2.00 -21.92
CA ILE A 195 7.86 -1.47 -22.02
C ILE A 195 8.06 -0.29 -21.06
N ILE A 196 7.08 0.59 -20.90
CA ILE A 196 7.16 1.70 -19.94
C ILE A 196 7.25 1.18 -18.50
N GLY A 197 6.59 0.06 -18.18
CA GLY A 197 6.71 -0.62 -16.89
C GLY A 197 8.14 -1.06 -16.53
N VAL A 198 9.02 -1.25 -17.51
CA VAL A 198 10.45 -1.58 -17.31
C VAL A 198 11.25 -0.36 -16.80
N VAL A 199 10.82 0.86 -17.13
CA VAL A 199 11.59 2.09 -16.84
C VAL A 199 11.79 2.31 -15.33
N PRO A 200 10.75 2.24 -14.47
CA PRO A 200 10.93 2.32 -13.02
C PRO A 200 11.84 1.23 -12.45
N CYS A 201 11.75 -0.02 -12.94
CA CYS A 201 12.63 -1.10 -12.51
C CYS A 201 14.10 -0.80 -12.81
N LEU A 202 14.40 -0.28 -14.02
CA LEU A 202 15.76 0.10 -14.39
C LEU A 202 16.25 1.29 -13.57
N MET A 203 15.39 2.28 -13.33
CA MET A 203 15.71 3.43 -12.49
C MET A 203 16.03 2.98 -11.07
N GLN A 204 15.25 2.05 -10.51
CA GLN A 204 15.52 1.46 -9.20
C GLN A 204 16.83 0.67 -9.22
N LEU A 205 17.04 -0.24 -10.17
CA LEU A 205 18.25 -1.08 -10.25
C LEU A 205 19.54 -0.24 -10.35
N VAL A 206 19.53 0.82 -11.16
CA VAL A 206 20.66 1.77 -11.26
C VAL A 206 20.81 2.56 -9.98
N GLY A 207 19.71 3.06 -9.40
CA GLY A 207 19.72 3.79 -8.14
C GLY A 207 20.27 2.95 -6.97
N LEU A 208 19.93 1.66 -6.94
CA LEU A 208 20.40 0.72 -5.92
C LEU A 208 21.92 0.64 -5.88
N LEU A 209 22.63 0.90 -6.99
CA LEU A 209 24.11 0.91 -7.01
C LEU A 209 24.72 1.89 -6.00
N VAL A 210 24.08 3.04 -5.83
CA VAL A 210 24.55 4.16 -4.97
C VAL A 210 23.91 4.11 -3.57
N THR A 211 22.76 3.47 -3.47
CA THR A 211 21.97 3.36 -2.24
C THR A 211 22.66 2.48 -1.18
N PRO A 212 22.81 2.96 0.06
CA PRO A 212 23.36 2.15 1.14
C PRO A 212 22.41 1.04 1.57
N GLU A 213 22.97 -0.05 2.10
CA GLU A 213 22.18 -1.12 2.72
C GLU A 213 21.57 -0.65 4.05
N SER A 214 20.58 -1.37 4.57
CA SER A 214 19.95 -1.06 5.85
C SER A 214 20.93 -1.15 7.03
N PRO A 215 21.04 -0.10 7.88
CA PRO A 215 21.84 -0.16 9.10
C PRO A 215 21.39 -1.27 10.05
N ARG A 216 20.08 -1.49 10.18
CA ARG A 216 19.56 -2.52 11.08
C ARG A 216 19.90 -3.93 10.62
N TRP A 217 19.90 -4.14 9.30
CA TRP A 217 20.35 -5.41 8.74
C TRP A 217 21.86 -5.63 8.98
N LEU A 218 22.68 -4.61 8.75
CA LEU A 218 24.13 -4.68 9.01
C LEU A 218 24.47 -4.95 10.48
N ALA A 219 23.71 -4.34 11.41
CA ALA A 219 23.84 -4.61 12.84
C ALA A 219 23.52 -6.07 13.19
N ARG A 220 22.51 -6.67 12.56
CA ARG A 220 22.11 -8.07 12.78
C ARG A 220 23.14 -9.08 12.26
N PHE A 221 23.83 -8.80 11.17
CA PHE A 221 24.83 -9.70 10.57
C PHE A 221 26.26 -9.47 11.09
N GLY A 222 26.45 -8.62 12.10
CA GLY A 222 27.74 -8.50 12.78
C GLY A 222 28.82 -7.82 11.97
N HIS A 223 28.48 -6.83 11.12
CA HIS A 223 29.44 -5.98 10.41
C HIS A 223 29.55 -4.60 11.11
N PRO A 224 30.20 -4.49 12.28
CA PRO A 224 30.15 -3.29 13.12
C PRO A 224 30.74 -2.04 12.43
N GLY A 225 31.81 -2.21 11.65
CA GLY A 225 32.44 -1.10 10.93
C GLY A 225 31.59 -0.54 9.79
N GLU A 226 30.92 -1.41 9.03
CA GLU A 226 30.02 -0.98 7.95
C GLU A 226 28.71 -0.39 8.49
N PHE A 227 28.20 -0.97 9.59
CA PHE A 227 27.02 -0.46 10.27
C PHE A 227 27.17 1.02 10.68
N GLU A 228 28.25 1.35 11.40
CA GLU A 228 28.50 2.71 11.88
C GLU A 228 28.79 3.67 10.72
N ALA A 229 29.54 3.23 9.71
CA ALA A 229 29.82 4.02 8.52
C ALA A 229 28.54 4.36 7.72
N VAL A 230 27.63 3.39 7.54
CA VAL A 230 26.37 3.60 6.83
C VAL A 230 25.40 4.46 7.65
N LEU A 231 25.31 4.22 8.96
CA LEU A 231 24.49 5.04 9.84
C LEU A 231 24.98 6.50 9.86
N GLN A 232 26.30 6.72 9.92
CA GLN A 232 26.90 8.06 9.82
C GLN A 232 26.64 8.69 8.45
N LYS A 233 26.68 7.92 7.35
CA LYS A 233 26.35 8.43 6.02
C LYS A 233 24.89 8.86 5.89
N LEU A 234 23.96 8.13 6.51
CA LEU A 234 22.53 8.45 6.53
C LEU A 234 22.18 9.61 7.46
N ARG A 235 22.87 9.76 8.59
CA ARG A 235 22.63 10.83 9.58
C ARG A 235 23.49 12.08 9.35
N GLY A 236 24.51 11.99 8.51
CA GLY A 236 25.46 13.06 8.20
C GLY A 236 26.74 12.94 9.01
N LYS A 237 27.87 13.32 8.40
CA LYS A 237 29.22 13.17 8.97
C LYS A 237 29.43 13.85 10.33
N GLY A 238 28.65 14.88 10.67
CA GLY A 238 28.79 15.64 11.92
C GLY A 238 27.76 15.32 13.01
N THR A 239 26.89 14.34 12.80
CA THR A 239 25.84 13.99 13.78
C THR A 239 26.35 12.91 14.72
N ASP A 240 26.05 13.04 16.02
CA ASP A 240 26.32 11.97 16.98
C ASP A 240 25.31 10.82 16.79
N ILE A 241 25.81 9.66 16.33
CA ILE A 241 25.03 8.45 16.11
C ILE A 241 25.13 7.46 17.28
N SER A 242 25.94 7.74 18.31
CA SER A 242 26.28 6.78 19.36
C SER A 242 25.04 6.26 20.10
N GLY A 243 24.09 7.15 20.42
CA GLY A 243 22.82 6.79 21.05
C GLY A 243 21.94 5.89 20.17
N GLU A 244 21.73 6.27 18.90
CA GLU A 244 20.92 5.47 17.96
C GLU A 244 21.59 4.12 17.65
N ALA A 245 22.91 4.10 17.53
CA ALA A 245 23.69 2.88 17.30
C ALA A 245 23.57 1.91 18.47
N ALA A 246 23.65 2.41 19.72
CA ALA A 246 23.47 1.61 20.92
C ALA A 246 22.05 1.05 21.02
N GLU A 247 21.03 1.87 20.75
CA GLU A 247 19.63 1.41 20.73
C GLU A 247 19.39 0.30 19.69
N ILE A 248 19.95 0.43 18.48
CA ILE A 248 19.80 -0.59 17.43
C ILE A 248 20.49 -1.90 17.84
N LYS A 249 21.68 -1.82 18.46
CA LYS A 249 22.42 -2.99 18.96
C LYS A 249 21.64 -3.69 20.08
N ASP A 250 21.20 -2.94 21.09
CA ASP A 250 20.43 -3.46 22.23
C ASP A 250 19.08 -4.08 21.78
N PHE A 251 18.39 -3.42 20.84
CA PHE A 251 17.15 -3.98 20.26
C PHE A 251 17.42 -5.29 19.51
N THR A 252 18.52 -5.37 18.75
CA THR A 252 18.90 -6.56 17.99
C THR A 252 19.23 -7.74 18.90
N GLU A 253 19.97 -7.50 19.99
CA GLU A 253 20.28 -8.52 21.00
C GLU A 253 19.01 -9.02 21.70
N LYS A 254 18.16 -8.11 22.15
CA LYS A 254 16.86 -8.46 22.75
C LYS A 254 15.99 -9.27 21.79
N PHE A 255 15.99 -8.94 20.50
CA PHE A 255 15.20 -9.67 19.50
C PHE A 255 15.71 -11.10 19.26
N GLN A 256 17.02 -11.32 19.32
CA GLN A 256 17.61 -12.66 19.18
C GLN A 256 17.24 -13.59 20.34
N HIS A 257 16.99 -13.02 21.52
CA HIS A 257 16.57 -13.76 22.71
C HIS A 257 15.06 -13.99 22.81
N LEU A 258 14.24 -13.37 21.96
CA LEU A 258 12.80 -13.62 21.93
C LEU A 258 12.50 -15.00 21.33
N PRO A 259 11.64 -15.82 21.95
CA PRO A 259 11.22 -17.10 21.39
C PRO A 259 10.50 -16.85 20.06
N LYS A 260 10.88 -17.59 19.02
CA LYS A 260 10.18 -17.55 17.73
C LYS A 260 8.75 -18.06 17.92
N SER A 261 7.77 -17.17 17.77
CA SER A 261 6.35 -17.54 17.81
C SER A 261 5.99 -18.46 16.66
N LYS A 262 5.22 -19.51 16.93
CA LYS A 262 4.64 -20.36 15.89
C LYS A 262 3.36 -19.71 15.37
N MET A 263 3.00 -19.96 14.11
CA MET A 263 1.73 -19.47 13.53
C MET A 263 0.50 -19.92 14.33
N LEU A 264 0.58 -21.07 15.03
CA LEU A 264 -0.50 -21.56 15.89
C LEU A 264 -0.71 -20.72 17.15
N ASP A 265 0.31 -19.99 17.61
CA ASP A 265 0.21 -19.13 18.79
C ASP A 265 -0.69 -17.91 18.52
N LEU A 266 -0.95 -17.58 17.24
CA LEU A 266 -1.88 -16.51 16.82
C LEU A 266 -3.32 -16.79 17.21
N PHE A 267 -3.70 -18.07 17.36
CA PHE A 267 -5.07 -18.48 17.68
C PHE A 267 -5.32 -18.58 19.18
N GLN A 268 -4.39 -18.12 20.01
CA GLN A 268 -4.59 -17.99 21.45
C GLN A 268 -5.56 -16.84 21.77
N LYS A 269 -6.29 -16.96 22.89
CA LYS A 269 -7.33 -16.00 23.30
C LYS A 269 -6.83 -14.56 23.40
N ASP A 270 -5.56 -14.37 23.77
CA ASP A 270 -4.97 -13.04 23.96
C ASP A 270 -4.70 -12.31 22.63
N TYR A 271 -4.61 -13.05 21.51
CA TYR A 271 -4.31 -12.48 20.18
C TYR A 271 -5.46 -12.60 19.18
N ILE A 272 -6.46 -13.44 19.47
CA ILE A 272 -7.58 -13.73 18.56
C ILE A 272 -8.33 -12.47 18.12
N HIS A 273 -8.46 -11.46 18.99
CA HIS A 273 -9.13 -10.21 18.66
C HIS A 273 -8.31 -9.40 17.65
N ALA A 274 -7.00 -9.23 17.87
CA ALA A 274 -6.11 -8.57 16.93
C ALA A 274 -6.05 -9.31 15.58
N VAL A 275 -6.03 -10.65 15.61
CA VAL A 275 -6.10 -11.48 14.39
C VAL A 275 -7.42 -11.27 13.66
N THR A 276 -8.54 -11.25 14.38
CA THR A 276 -9.87 -11.01 13.80
C THR A 276 -9.94 -9.63 13.15
N VAL A 277 -9.41 -8.59 13.80
CA VAL A 277 -9.34 -7.23 13.24
C VAL A 277 -8.46 -7.19 11.99
N GLY A 278 -7.22 -7.70 12.06
CA GLY A 278 -6.28 -7.65 10.95
C GLY A 278 -6.73 -8.46 9.73
N VAL A 279 -7.18 -9.70 9.94
CA VAL A 279 -7.67 -10.58 8.88
C VAL A 279 -9.02 -10.09 8.35
N GLY A 280 -9.94 -9.71 9.24
CA GLY A 280 -11.27 -9.21 8.89
C GLY A 280 -11.19 -7.96 8.01
N LEU A 281 -10.32 -7.00 8.36
CA LEU A 281 -10.10 -5.81 7.54
C LEU A 281 -9.59 -6.15 6.13
N MET A 282 -8.66 -7.11 5.99
CA MET A 282 -8.17 -7.51 4.66
C MET A 282 -9.25 -8.23 3.85
N VAL A 283 -10.00 -9.15 4.45
CA VAL A 283 -11.13 -9.81 3.75
C VAL A 283 -12.13 -8.77 3.27
N LEU A 284 -12.58 -7.89 4.16
CA LEU A 284 -13.57 -6.86 3.85
C LEU A 284 -13.07 -5.85 2.79
N GLN A 285 -11.81 -5.46 2.85
CA GLN A 285 -11.17 -4.60 1.85
C GLN A 285 -11.16 -5.25 0.46
N GLN A 286 -10.78 -6.52 0.38
CA GLN A 286 -10.63 -7.24 -0.90
C GLN A 286 -11.99 -7.59 -1.51
N PHE A 287 -12.87 -8.20 -0.73
CA PHE A 287 -14.22 -8.58 -1.15
C PHE A 287 -15.14 -7.37 -1.35
N GLY A 288 -14.75 -6.17 -0.88
CA GLY A 288 -15.39 -4.90 -1.22
C GLY A 288 -15.21 -4.48 -2.69
N GLY A 289 -14.46 -5.23 -3.49
CA GLY A 289 -14.41 -5.06 -4.95
C GLY A 289 -13.31 -4.12 -5.47
N VAL A 290 -12.34 -3.73 -4.63
CA VAL A 290 -11.29 -2.78 -5.06
C VAL A 290 -10.50 -3.31 -6.27
N ASN A 291 -10.03 -4.56 -6.22
CA ASN A 291 -9.23 -5.10 -7.32
C ASN A 291 -10.06 -5.37 -8.57
N ALA A 292 -11.35 -5.70 -8.41
CA ALA A 292 -12.28 -5.75 -9.53
C ALA A 292 -12.40 -4.39 -10.23
N ILE A 293 -12.63 -3.32 -9.47
CA ILE A 293 -12.75 -1.97 -10.03
C ILE A 293 -11.43 -1.51 -10.63
N CYS A 294 -10.30 -1.70 -9.96
CA CYS A 294 -8.99 -1.29 -10.46
C CYS A 294 -8.55 -2.05 -11.72
N PHE A 295 -8.73 -3.38 -11.76
CA PHE A 295 -8.27 -4.18 -12.90
C PHE A 295 -9.19 -4.11 -14.12
N TYR A 296 -10.47 -3.77 -13.92
CA TYR A 296 -11.48 -3.83 -14.97
C TYR A 296 -12.25 -2.50 -15.14
N ALA A 297 -11.71 -1.37 -14.65
CA ALA A 297 -12.38 -0.07 -14.71
C ALA A 297 -12.85 0.29 -16.14
N SER A 298 -11.99 0.09 -17.14
CA SER A 298 -12.31 0.36 -18.55
C SER A 298 -13.56 -0.41 -18.99
N GLU A 299 -13.62 -1.70 -18.66
CA GLU A 299 -14.75 -2.57 -18.98
C GLU A 299 -16.02 -2.14 -18.24
N ILE A 300 -15.92 -1.76 -16.96
CA ILE A 300 -17.07 -1.27 -16.19
C ILE A 300 -17.67 -0.03 -16.86
N PHE A 301 -16.84 0.93 -17.29
CA PHE A 301 -17.33 2.14 -17.97
C PHE A 301 -17.97 1.82 -19.33
N VAL A 302 -17.36 0.95 -20.13
CA VAL A 302 -17.93 0.52 -21.42
C VAL A 302 -19.25 -0.21 -21.20
N SER A 303 -19.29 -1.12 -20.22
CA SER A 303 -20.49 -1.84 -19.81
C SER A 303 -21.57 -0.91 -19.25
N ALA A 304 -21.22 0.20 -18.61
CA ALA A 304 -22.19 1.22 -18.18
C ALA A 304 -22.75 2.05 -19.36
N GLY A 305 -22.12 2.03 -20.53
CA GLY A 305 -22.61 2.70 -21.74
C GLY A 305 -21.73 3.84 -22.25
N PHE A 306 -20.53 4.02 -21.69
CA PHE A 306 -19.55 4.94 -22.28
C PHE A 306 -19.03 4.38 -23.61
N SER A 307 -18.78 5.27 -24.58
CA SER A 307 -18.20 4.88 -25.88
C SER A 307 -16.78 4.32 -25.77
N SER A 308 -16.03 4.72 -24.75
CA SER A 308 -14.72 4.15 -24.42
C SER A 308 -14.47 4.25 -22.91
N GLY A 309 -13.74 3.28 -22.35
CA GLY A 309 -13.33 3.31 -20.94
C GLY A 309 -12.30 4.39 -20.61
N ASN A 310 -11.66 4.98 -21.63
CA ASN A 310 -10.58 5.96 -21.49
C ASN A 310 -11.03 7.20 -20.70
N THR A 311 -12.18 7.77 -21.05
CA THR A 311 -12.71 8.98 -20.36
C THR A 311 -12.96 8.72 -18.88
N GLY A 312 -13.52 7.56 -18.55
CA GLY A 312 -13.79 7.18 -17.17
C GLY A 312 -12.51 6.93 -16.36
N MET A 313 -11.52 6.27 -16.95
CA MET A 313 -10.20 6.08 -16.31
C MET A 313 -9.48 7.42 -16.06
N LEU A 314 -9.51 8.36 -17.02
CA LEU A 314 -8.93 9.70 -16.82
C LEU A 314 -9.64 10.46 -15.68
N ALA A 315 -10.96 10.34 -15.58
CA ALA A 315 -11.72 10.91 -14.48
C ALA A 315 -11.33 10.28 -13.12
N MET A 316 -11.12 8.96 -13.07
CA MET A 316 -10.63 8.29 -11.85
C MET A 316 -9.29 8.85 -11.41
N VAL A 317 -8.36 9.05 -12.33
CA VAL A 317 -7.03 9.62 -12.02
C VAL A 317 -7.13 11.00 -11.41
N ALA A 318 -8.01 11.86 -11.96
CA ALA A 318 -8.23 13.22 -11.46
C ALA A 318 -8.72 13.25 -10.01
N VAL A 319 -9.45 12.23 -9.56
CA VAL A 319 -9.95 12.11 -8.17
C VAL A 319 -8.96 11.35 -7.28
N GLN A 320 -8.34 10.29 -7.81
CA GLN A 320 -7.50 9.38 -7.04
C GLN A 320 -6.29 10.09 -6.41
N ILE A 321 -5.52 10.84 -7.19
CA ILE A 321 -4.29 11.50 -6.69
C ILE A 321 -4.58 12.51 -5.57
N PRO A 322 -5.52 13.48 -5.74
CA PRO A 322 -5.84 14.43 -4.67
C PRO A 322 -6.39 13.73 -3.42
N MET A 323 -7.22 12.70 -3.58
CA MET A 323 -7.82 11.99 -2.47
C MET A 323 -6.80 11.16 -1.68
N THR A 324 -5.83 10.54 -2.34
CA THR A 324 -4.69 9.90 -1.65
C THR A 324 -3.89 10.93 -0.85
N GLY A 325 -3.59 12.09 -1.44
CA GLY A 325 -2.88 13.18 -0.75
C GLY A 325 -3.65 13.68 0.47
N LEU A 326 -4.97 13.87 0.33
CA LEU A 326 -5.84 14.25 1.43
C LEU A 326 -5.89 13.19 2.53
N GLY A 327 -5.95 11.90 2.16
CA GLY A 327 -5.94 10.79 3.11
C GLY A 327 -4.67 10.77 3.97
N VAL A 328 -3.52 11.02 3.35
CA VAL A 328 -2.24 11.14 4.06
C VAL A 328 -2.26 12.30 5.07
N LEU A 329 -2.73 13.48 4.67
CA LEU A 329 -2.80 14.65 5.55
C LEU A 329 -3.81 14.46 6.70
N LEU A 330 -4.93 13.80 6.45
CA LEU A 330 -5.98 13.59 7.44
C LEU A 330 -5.66 12.44 8.40
N MET A 331 -4.88 11.44 8.00
CA MET A 331 -4.56 10.28 8.85
C MET A 331 -3.90 10.69 10.18
N ASP A 332 -3.03 11.70 10.14
CA ASP A 332 -2.35 12.20 11.34
C ASP A 332 -3.26 13.09 12.19
N ASN A 333 -4.26 13.75 11.59
CA ASN A 333 -5.16 14.69 12.28
C ASN A 333 -6.44 14.02 12.82
N SER A 334 -7.12 13.21 12.03
CA SER A 334 -8.46 12.68 12.31
C SER A 334 -8.47 11.32 13.02
N GLY A 335 -7.32 10.63 13.08
CA GLY A 335 -7.26 9.26 13.61
C GLY A 335 -7.56 8.20 12.56
N ARG A 336 -7.26 6.94 12.88
CA ARG A 336 -7.31 5.84 11.91
C ARG A 336 -8.74 5.32 11.76
N ARG A 337 -9.47 5.18 12.87
CA ARG A 337 -10.83 4.59 12.87
C ARG A 337 -11.87 5.49 12.19
N PRO A 338 -11.99 6.81 12.50
CA PRO A 338 -12.95 7.68 11.82
C PRO A 338 -12.71 7.77 10.31
N LEU A 339 -11.45 7.89 9.90
CA LEU A 339 -11.09 7.98 8.48
C LEU A 339 -11.41 6.68 7.73
N LEU A 340 -11.20 5.53 8.38
CA LEU A 340 -11.58 4.22 7.84
C LEU A 340 -13.11 4.08 7.71
N MET A 341 -13.89 4.56 8.68
CA MET A 341 -15.35 4.55 8.60
C MET A 341 -15.89 5.41 7.46
N VAL A 342 -15.38 6.64 7.31
CA VAL A 342 -15.77 7.55 6.21
C VAL A 342 -15.39 6.94 4.86
N SER A 343 -14.21 6.35 4.77
CA SER A 343 -13.75 5.66 3.56
C SER A 343 -14.64 4.47 3.21
N ALA A 344 -14.97 3.60 4.17
CA ALA A 344 -15.84 2.43 3.96
C ALA A 344 -17.29 2.82 3.59
N ALA A 345 -17.82 3.88 4.21
CA ALA A 345 -19.14 4.41 3.88
C ALA A 345 -19.17 4.98 2.45
N GLY A 346 -18.11 5.69 2.06
CA GLY A 346 -17.96 6.20 0.70
C GLY A 346 -17.82 5.10 -0.34
N THR A 347 -17.04 4.04 -0.08
CA THR A 347 -16.97 2.87 -0.99
C THR A 347 -18.31 2.15 -1.09
N CYS A 348 -19.07 2.06 0.02
CA CYS A 348 -20.43 1.51 0.01
C CYS A 348 -21.35 2.34 -0.90
N LEU A 349 -21.38 3.66 -0.72
CA LEU A 349 -22.17 4.57 -1.54
C LEU A 349 -21.77 4.48 -3.03
N GLY A 350 -20.46 4.43 -3.31
CA GLY A 350 -19.94 4.27 -4.67
C GLY A 350 -20.47 3.00 -5.33
N CYS A 351 -20.35 1.84 -4.68
CA CYS A 351 -20.89 0.58 -5.19
C CYS A 351 -22.41 0.61 -5.36
N LEU A 352 -23.16 1.21 -4.44
CA LEU A 352 -24.62 1.37 -4.57
C LEU A 352 -24.99 2.17 -5.82
N LEU A 353 -24.29 3.28 -6.09
CA LEU A 353 -24.54 4.12 -7.26
C LEU A 353 -24.22 3.40 -8.57
N VAL A 354 -23.13 2.61 -8.61
CA VAL A 354 -22.81 1.79 -9.78
C VAL A 354 -23.86 0.70 -9.99
N GLY A 355 -24.29 0.02 -8.92
CA GLY A 355 -25.38 -0.96 -8.99
C GLY A 355 -26.69 -0.35 -9.51
N LEU A 356 -27.05 0.84 -9.02
CA LEU A 356 -28.21 1.60 -9.51
C LEU A 356 -28.06 2.03 -10.97
N SER A 357 -26.85 2.36 -11.43
CA SER A 357 -26.58 2.65 -12.84
C SER A 357 -26.90 1.45 -13.72
N PHE A 358 -26.41 0.26 -13.38
CA PHE A 358 -26.69 -0.96 -14.14
C PHE A 358 -28.17 -1.35 -14.10
N LEU A 359 -28.86 -1.15 -12.97
CA LEU A 359 -30.30 -1.38 -12.86
C LEU A 359 -31.09 -0.38 -13.75
N ALA A 360 -30.73 0.90 -13.70
CA ALA A 360 -31.32 1.94 -14.53
C ALA A 360 -31.11 1.69 -16.04
N LYS A 361 -30.01 1.03 -16.42
CA LYS A 361 -29.74 0.61 -17.79
C LYS A 361 -30.72 -0.48 -18.25
N GLU A 362 -30.94 -1.48 -17.41
CA GLU A 362 -31.82 -2.61 -17.69
C GLU A 362 -33.30 -2.18 -17.77
N ASP A 363 -33.75 -1.36 -16.82
CA ASP A 363 -35.13 -0.83 -16.78
C ASP A 363 -35.34 0.40 -17.69
N HIS A 364 -34.32 0.78 -18.47
CA HIS A 364 -34.36 1.88 -19.44
C HIS A 364 -34.77 3.26 -18.86
N TRP A 365 -34.33 3.59 -17.65
CA TRP A 365 -34.63 4.87 -16.98
C TRP A 365 -34.04 6.11 -17.70
N GLY A 366 -33.09 5.91 -18.61
CA GLY A 366 -32.48 6.94 -19.43
C GLY A 366 -30.96 6.77 -19.55
N LYS A 367 -30.43 6.95 -20.76
CA LYS A 367 -28.99 6.74 -21.05
C LYS A 367 -28.10 7.70 -20.24
N ASP A 368 -28.47 8.96 -20.16
CA ASP A 368 -27.67 9.97 -19.45
C ASP A 368 -27.61 9.68 -17.94
N LEU A 369 -28.75 9.34 -17.32
CA LEU A 369 -28.81 9.05 -15.89
C LEU A 369 -27.91 7.87 -15.51
N ASN A 370 -27.95 6.78 -16.29
CA ASN A 370 -27.09 5.62 -16.08
C ASN A 370 -25.59 5.99 -16.16
N ILE A 371 -25.18 6.71 -17.20
CA ILE A 371 -23.77 7.12 -17.41
C ILE A 371 -23.28 8.00 -16.24
N TRP A 372 -24.09 8.96 -15.80
CA TRP A 372 -23.75 9.83 -14.67
C TRP A 372 -23.68 9.07 -13.34
N LEU A 373 -24.57 8.12 -13.10
CA LEU A 373 -24.56 7.27 -11.90
C LEU A 373 -23.32 6.36 -11.85
N ALA A 374 -22.95 5.72 -12.97
CA ALA A 374 -21.73 4.92 -13.05
C ALA A 374 -20.48 5.78 -12.78
N LEU A 375 -20.40 6.94 -13.42
CA LEU A 375 -19.28 7.86 -13.23
C LEU A 375 -19.19 8.32 -11.78
N ALA A 376 -20.27 8.86 -11.22
CA ALA A 376 -20.30 9.31 -9.83
C ALA A 376 -19.95 8.16 -8.87
N GLY A 377 -20.51 6.97 -9.08
CA GLY A 377 -20.27 5.81 -8.24
C GLY A 377 -18.82 5.35 -8.23
N ILE A 378 -18.19 5.22 -9.40
CA ILE A 378 -16.78 4.80 -9.51
C ILE A 378 -15.84 5.89 -8.95
N LEU A 379 -16.12 7.17 -9.20
CA LEU A 379 -15.30 8.27 -8.67
C LEU A 379 -15.40 8.36 -7.14
N ILE A 380 -16.60 8.23 -6.59
CA ILE A 380 -16.82 8.18 -5.14
C ILE A 380 -16.11 6.95 -4.55
N PHE A 381 -16.27 5.77 -5.16
CA PHE A 381 -15.58 4.57 -4.72
C PHE A 381 -14.06 4.76 -4.70
N GLY A 382 -13.46 5.16 -5.83
CA GLY A 382 -12.01 5.31 -5.97
C GLY A 382 -11.44 6.40 -5.06
N GLY A 383 -12.13 7.54 -4.95
CA GLY A 383 -11.74 8.64 -4.07
C GLY A 383 -11.84 8.25 -2.59
N SER A 384 -12.95 7.65 -2.17
CA SER A 384 -13.13 7.18 -0.81
C SER A 384 -12.17 6.06 -0.45
N PHE A 385 -11.91 5.10 -1.34
CA PHE A 385 -10.93 4.05 -1.10
C PHE A 385 -9.53 4.62 -0.87
N SER A 386 -9.12 5.57 -1.73
CA SER A 386 -7.82 6.23 -1.67
C SER A 386 -7.64 7.08 -0.41
N LEU A 387 -8.74 7.61 0.14
CA LEU A 387 -8.75 8.40 1.36
C LEU A 387 -8.33 7.60 2.62
N GLY A 388 -8.64 6.30 2.69
CA GLY A 388 -8.43 5.54 3.93
C GLY A 388 -8.28 4.04 3.75
N MET A 389 -9.28 3.38 3.16
CA MET A 389 -9.35 1.92 3.01
C MET A 389 -8.12 1.34 2.28
N GLY A 390 -7.43 2.09 1.43
CA GLY A 390 -6.18 1.64 0.81
C GLY A 390 -5.02 1.43 1.79
N GLY A 391 -4.70 2.43 2.61
CA GLY A 391 -3.50 2.43 3.46
C GLY A 391 -3.75 2.04 4.92
N ILE A 392 -4.88 2.48 5.50
CA ILE A 392 -5.15 2.36 6.94
C ILE A 392 -5.17 0.90 7.43
N PRO A 393 -5.78 -0.08 6.72
CA PRO A 393 -5.75 -1.48 7.16
C PRO A 393 -4.34 -2.03 7.37
N TRP A 394 -3.38 -1.64 6.53
CA TRP A 394 -1.98 -2.03 6.66
C TRP A 394 -1.29 -1.36 7.86
N VAL A 395 -1.63 -0.09 8.13
CA VAL A 395 -1.13 0.64 9.30
C VAL A 395 -1.67 0.01 10.58
N ILE A 396 -2.99 -0.22 10.68
CA ILE A 396 -3.63 -0.85 11.83
C ILE A 396 -3.04 -2.24 12.08
N MET A 397 -2.86 -3.06 11.05
CA MET A 397 -2.18 -4.36 11.18
C MET A 397 -0.82 -4.20 11.86
N SER A 398 -0.05 -3.18 11.49
CA SER A 398 1.26 -2.96 12.10
C SER A 398 1.20 -2.42 13.54
N GLU A 399 0.09 -1.83 13.97
CA GLU A 399 -0.07 -1.18 15.28
C GLU A 399 -0.75 -2.10 16.33
N ILE A 400 -1.55 -3.09 15.91
CA ILE A 400 -2.30 -3.96 16.83
C ILE A 400 -1.54 -5.22 17.28
N PHE A 401 -0.56 -5.69 16.50
CA PHE A 401 0.15 -6.93 16.81
C PHE A 401 1.41 -6.68 17.64
N PRO A 402 1.65 -7.47 18.70
CA PRO A 402 2.87 -7.37 19.47
C PRO A 402 4.07 -7.82 18.67
N ILE A 403 5.23 -7.25 19.04
CA ILE A 403 6.49 -7.38 18.31
C ILE A 403 6.89 -8.85 18.06
N ASN A 404 6.68 -9.72 19.06
CA ASN A 404 6.98 -11.16 18.97
C ASN A 404 6.11 -11.90 17.94
N MET A 405 4.84 -11.50 17.77
CA MET A 405 3.87 -12.16 16.89
C MET A 405 3.70 -11.47 15.53
N LYS A 406 4.19 -10.24 15.40
CA LYS A 406 3.96 -9.36 14.25
C LYS A 406 4.37 -9.97 12.91
N GLY A 407 5.47 -10.75 12.88
CA GLY A 407 5.92 -11.45 11.67
C GLY A 407 4.94 -12.54 11.21
N ALA A 408 4.51 -13.39 12.15
CA ALA A 408 3.55 -14.47 11.88
C ALA A 408 2.18 -13.90 11.48
N ALA A 409 1.67 -12.93 12.26
CA ALA A 409 0.40 -12.26 12.00
C ALA A 409 0.38 -11.54 10.65
N GLY A 410 1.44 -10.77 10.36
CA GLY A 410 1.58 -10.05 9.10
C GLY A 410 1.59 -11.00 7.89
N SER A 411 2.23 -12.16 8.01
CA SER A 411 2.24 -13.17 6.95
C SER A 411 0.85 -13.74 6.67
N LEU A 412 0.08 -14.06 7.73
CA LEU A 412 -1.30 -14.55 7.59
C LEU A 412 -2.21 -13.49 6.94
N VAL A 413 -2.14 -12.25 7.44
CA VAL A 413 -2.96 -11.14 6.93
C VAL A 413 -2.64 -10.86 5.46
N THR A 414 -1.36 -10.89 5.09
CA THR A 414 -0.91 -10.72 3.71
C THR A 414 -1.41 -11.84 2.80
N LEU A 415 -1.30 -13.10 3.25
CA LEU A 415 -1.81 -14.26 2.51
C LEU A 415 -3.32 -14.14 2.24
N VAL A 416 -4.10 -13.80 3.25
CA VAL A 416 -5.56 -13.64 3.13
C VAL A 416 -5.90 -12.48 2.20
N SER A 417 -5.16 -11.37 2.28
CA SER A 417 -5.35 -10.21 1.39
C SER A 417 -5.14 -10.60 -0.07
N TRP A 418 -4.01 -11.25 -0.41
CA TRP A 418 -3.73 -11.65 -1.78
C TRP A 418 -4.64 -12.76 -2.30
N LEU A 419 -5.05 -13.69 -1.44
CA LEU A 419 -6.02 -14.72 -1.79
C LEU A 419 -7.39 -14.10 -2.10
N GLY A 420 -7.87 -13.18 -1.25
CA GLY A 420 -9.11 -12.45 -1.50
C GLY A 420 -9.04 -11.62 -2.79
N SER A 421 -7.90 -10.95 -3.01
CA SER A 421 -7.62 -10.22 -4.24
C SER A 421 -7.71 -11.12 -5.48
N TRP A 422 -7.16 -12.33 -5.41
CA TRP A 422 -7.23 -13.30 -6.51
C TRP A 422 -8.66 -13.74 -6.79
N ILE A 423 -9.39 -14.15 -5.76
CA ILE A 423 -10.78 -14.62 -5.88
C ILE A 423 -11.65 -13.55 -6.54
N VAL A 424 -11.57 -12.31 -6.04
CA VAL A 424 -12.38 -11.19 -6.56
C VAL A 424 -11.98 -10.84 -7.98
N SER A 425 -10.68 -10.76 -8.28
CA SER A 425 -10.19 -10.41 -9.62
C SER A 425 -10.53 -11.47 -10.66
N TYR A 426 -10.49 -12.76 -10.30
CA TYR A 426 -10.84 -13.84 -11.21
C TYR A 426 -12.36 -13.93 -11.42
N ALA A 427 -13.14 -13.86 -10.32
CA ALA A 427 -14.59 -14.04 -10.37
C ALA A 427 -15.33 -12.84 -11.00
N PHE A 428 -14.75 -11.64 -10.96
CA PHE A 428 -15.45 -10.41 -11.32
C PHE A 428 -16.08 -10.42 -12.72
N ASN A 429 -15.33 -10.79 -13.76
CA ASN A 429 -15.87 -10.81 -15.13
C ASN A 429 -17.06 -11.79 -15.25
N PHE A 430 -17.01 -12.93 -14.57
CA PHE A 430 -18.11 -13.89 -14.56
C PHE A 430 -19.32 -13.37 -13.78
N LEU A 431 -19.09 -12.68 -12.66
CA LEU A 431 -20.15 -12.03 -11.89
C LEU A 431 -20.83 -10.92 -12.71
N LEU A 432 -20.04 -10.11 -13.43
CA LEU A 432 -20.55 -9.03 -14.28
C LEU A 432 -21.44 -9.56 -15.41
N VAL A 433 -21.05 -10.68 -16.02
CA VAL A 433 -21.85 -11.38 -17.05
C VAL A 433 -23.10 -12.04 -16.45
N TRP A 434 -23.00 -12.59 -15.24
CA TRP A 434 -24.14 -13.20 -14.55
C TRP A 434 -25.21 -12.15 -14.19
N ASN A 435 -24.79 -11.10 -13.49
CA ASN A 435 -25.67 -10.01 -13.10
C ASN A 435 -24.86 -8.75 -12.74
N SER A 436 -24.89 -7.74 -13.61
CA SER A 436 -24.06 -6.55 -13.45
C SER A 436 -24.45 -5.70 -12.23
N TYR A 437 -25.74 -5.38 -12.03
CA TYR A 437 -26.17 -4.60 -10.86
C TYR A 437 -26.06 -5.39 -9.56
N GLY A 438 -26.38 -6.69 -9.58
CA GLY A 438 -26.27 -7.61 -8.46
C GLY A 438 -24.83 -7.74 -7.96
N THR A 439 -23.85 -7.73 -8.86
CA THR A 439 -22.41 -7.73 -8.51
C THR A 439 -22.05 -6.52 -7.65
N PHE A 440 -22.46 -5.32 -8.06
CA PHE A 440 -22.17 -4.11 -7.30
C PHE A 440 -23.00 -3.99 -6.02
N PHE A 441 -24.21 -4.55 -5.95
CA PHE A 441 -24.96 -4.66 -4.70
C PHE A 441 -24.33 -5.64 -3.69
N ILE A 442 -23.71 -6.72 -4.16
CA ILE A 442 -22.90 -7.60 -3.30
C ILE A 442 -21.73 -6.81 -2.71
N PHE A 443 -20.97 -6.09 -3.55
CA PHE A 443 -19.86 -5.25 -3.07
C PHE A 443 -20.34 -4.15 -2.12
N ALA A 444 -21.45 -3.47 -2.42
CA ALA A 444 -22.05 -2.48 -1.53
C ALA A 444 -22.42 -3.07 -0.16
N THR A 445 -23.01 -4.27 -0.14
CA THR A 445 -23.36 -4.97 1.11
C THR A 445 -22.11 -5.25 1.94
N ILE A 446 -21.04 -5.73 1.30
CA ILE A 446 -19.76 -6.02 1.97
C ILE A 446 -19.11 -4.72 2.49
N CYS A 447 -19.14 -3.64 1.71
CA CYS A 447 -18.68 -2.33 2.17
C CYS A 447 -19.52 -1.80 3.34
N GLY A 448 -20.85 -2.02 3.34
CA GLY A 448 -21.72 -1.69 4.47
C GLY A 448 -21.38 -2.48 5.73
N LEU A 449 -21.15 -3.79 5.59
CA LEU A 449 -20.65 -4.65 6.68
C LEU A 449 -19.28 -4.18 7.18
N THR A 450 -18.45 -3.63 6.31
CA THR A 450 -17.15 -3.04 6.68
C THR A 450 -17.33 -1.87 7.64
N VAL A 451 -18.30 -0.98 7.40
CA VAL A 451 -18.60 0.14 8.31
C VAL A 451 -18.95 -0.39 9.71
N VAL A 452 -19.85 -1.38 9.78
CA VAL A 452 -20.27 -2.00 11.06
C VAL A 452 -19.09 -2.69 11.74
N PHE A 453 -18.27 -3.41 10.98
CA PHE A 453 -17.08 -4.09 11.50
C PHE A 453 -16.08 -3.09 12.10
N VAL A 454 -15.81 -1.98 11.40
CA VAL A 454 -14.90 -0.92 11.87
C VAL A 454 -15.45 -0.24 13.11
N GLU A 455 -16.76 0.01 13.16
CA GLU A 455 -17.38 0.59 14.33
C GLU A 455 -17.27 -0.33 15.56
N ARG A 456 -17.50 -1.64 15.40
CA ARG A 456 -17.63 -2.57 16.52
C ARG A 456 -16.31 -3.19 17.00
N LEU A 457 -15.39 -3.50 16.08
CA LEU A 457 -14.20 -4.30 16.39
C LEU A 457 -12.88 -3.56 16.24
N VAL A 458 -12.80 -2.50 15.43
CA VAL A 458 -11.52 -1.83 15.17
C VAL A 458 -11.23 -0.80 16.27
N PRO A 459 -10.13 -0.94 17.03
CA PRO A 459 -9.73 0.05 18.03
C PRO A 459 -9.15 1.30 17.35
N GLU A 460 -9.25 2.45 18.03
CA GLU A 460 -8.46 3.62 17.63
C GLU A 460 -7.01 3.42 18.08
N THR A 461 -6.07 3.59 17.15
CA THR A 461 -4.64 3.36 17.38
C THR A 461 -3.84 4.67 17.43
N LYS A 462 -4.42 5.79 17.00
CA LYS A 462 -3.73 7.09 16.99
C LYS A 462 -3.27 7.49 18.39
N GLY A 463 -1.96 7.68 18.54
CA GLY A 463 -1.33 8.23 19.74
C GLY A 463 -1.35 7.29 20.95
N ARG A 464 -1.66 6.01 20.75
CA ARG A 464 -1.69 5.00 21.82
C ARG A 464 -0.48 4.10 21.76
N THR A 465 -0.04 3.62 22.92
CA THR A 465 1.00 2.60 23.00
C THR A 465 0.43 1.23 22.62
N LEU A 466 1.31 0.30 22.23
CA LEU A 466 0.90 -1.07 21.91
C LEU A 466 0.21 -1.73 23.11
N GLU A 467 0.71 -1.48 24.32
CA GLU A 467 0.20 -2.01 25.56
C GLU A 467 -1.21 -1.48 25.87
N GLU A 468 -1.47 -0.18 25.62
CA GLU A 468 -2.80 0.43 25.76
C GLU A 468 -3.80 -0.16 24.76
N ILE A 469 -3.37 -0.38 23.51
CA ILE A 469 -4.20 -0.99 22.46
C ILE A 469 -4.56 -2.43 22.88
N GLN A 470 -3.59 -3.23 23.33
CA GLN A 470 -3.83 -4.59 23.81
C GLN A 470 -4.75 -4.64 25.02
N ALA A 471 -4.56 -3.75 26.00
CA ALA A 471 -5.44 -3.64 27.15
C ALA A 471 -6.89 -3.31 26.72
N SER A 472 -7.08 -2.39 25.76
CA SER A 472 -8.40 -2.02 25.26
C SER A 472 -9.10 -3.16 24.49
N MET A 473 -8.34 -3.97 23.74
CA MET A 473 -8.88 -5.13 23.02
C MET A 473 -9.27 -6.25 23.98
N ASN A 474 -8.45 -6.49 25.01
CA ASN A 474 -8.72 -7.51 26.04
C ASN A 474 -9.89 -7.10 26.95
N SER A 475 -10.02 -5.82 27.29
CA SER A 475 -11.18 -5.31 28.04
C SER A 475 -12.48 -5.36 27.25
N SER A 476 -12.43 -5.40 25.91
CA SER A 476 -13.62 -5.51 25.06
C SER A 476 -14.18 -6.95 25.03
N LEU A 477 -13.34 -7.95 25.30
CA LEU A 477 -13.73 -9.37 25.43
C LEU A 477 -14.32 -9.68 26.82
N THR A 478 -13.85 -8.99 27.85
CA THR A 478 -14.45 -9.03 29.19
C THR A 478 -15.50 -7.92 29.26
N GLY A 479 -16.76 -8.22 28.95
CA GLY A 479 -17.86 -7.24 29.01
C GLY A 479 -17.85 -6.36 30.28
N PRO A 480 -18.53 -5.20 30.26
CA PRO A 480 -18.39 -4.20 31.31
C PRO A 480 -18.62 -4.85 32.67
N VAL A 481 -17.59 -4.84 33.51
CA VAL A 481 -17.73 -5.17 34.92
C VAL A 481 -18.55 -4.03 35.51
N HIS A 482 -19.88 -4.21 35.50
CA HIS A 482 -20.79 -3.38 36.28
C HIS A 482 -20.30 -3.42 37.73
N LYS A 483 -19.81 -2.27 38.21
CA LYS A 483 -19.86 -1.92 39.62
C LYS A 483 -21.05 -1.00 39.84
#